data_AF-A0A0F9GTT7-F1
#
_entry.id   AF-A0A0F9GTT7-F1
#
_cell.length_a   1.000
_cell.length_b   1.000
_cell.length_c   1.000
_cell.angle_alpha   90.00
_cell.angle_beta   90.00
_cell.angle_gamma   90.00
#
_symmetry.space_group_name_H-M   'P 1'
#
loop_
_entity.id
_entity.type
_entity.pdbx_description
1 polymer ?
#
loop_
_entity_poly.entity_id
_entity_poly.type
_entity_poly.pdbx_seq_one_letter_code
_entity_poly.pdbx_strand_id
1 'polypeptide(L)'
;MTKTINKIITIIINRSPYGDEYAFNALRFVTALLVMKVKVNIFLLGDGVYVAVKNQKPPKGATNIEAMLQKFIINRAEIKFLSKR
;
A
#
# COMPACT_ATOMS: atom_id res chain seq x y z
N MET A 1 3.77 6.02 -33.96
CA MET A 1 2.94 5.76 -32.77
C MET A 1 3.80 5.06 -31.72
N THR A 2 4.28 5.80 -30.72
CA THR A 2 5.02 5.22 -29.59
C THR A 2 4.05 4.42 -28.74
N LYS A 3 4.29 3.11 -28.62
CA LYS A 3 3.51 2.22 -27.77
C LYS A 3 3.75 2.65 -26.32
N THR A 4 2.80 3.40 -25.74
CA THR A 4 2.84 3.73 -24.31
C THR A 4 2.78 2.43 -23.53
N ILE A 5 3.93 1.98 -23.02
CA ILE A 5 3.97 0.81 -22.15
C ILE A 5 3.30 1.24 -20.84
N ASN A 6 2.05 0.81 -20.63
CA ASN A 6 1.36 0.90 -19.35
C ASN A 6 2.07 -0.05 -18.36
N LYS A 7 3.22 0.37 -17.82
CA LYS A 7 3.91 -0.37 -16.77
C LYS A 7 3.12 -0.19 -15.48
N ILE A 8 2.58 -1.30 -14.97
CA ILE A 8 1.94 -1.37 -13.67
C ILE A 8 2.93 -2.07 -12.74
N ILE A 9 3.20 -1.47 -11.58
CA ILE A 9 4.03 -2.07 -10.54
C ILE A 9 3.11 -2.65 -9.47
N THR A 10 3.27 -3.94 -9.19
CA THR A 10 2.57 -4.61 -8.09
C THR A 10 3.50 -4.69 -6.88
N ILE A 11 3.06 -4.14 -5.76
CA ILE A 11 3.74 -4.23 -4.46
C ILE A 11 2.99 -5.25 -3.63
N ILE A 12 3.69 -6.29 -3.16
CA ILE A 12 3.13 -7.29 -2.26
C ILE A 12 3.56 -6.95 -0.84
N ILE A 13 2.59 -6.87 0.08
CA ILE A 13 2.84 -6.67 1.50
C ILE A 13 2.28 -7.88 2.25
N ASN A 14 3.16 -8.64 2.90
CA ASN A 14 2.80 -9.87 3.62
C ASN A 14 3.10 -9.82 5.13
N ARG A 15 3.52 -8.65 5.63
CA ARG A 15 3.85 -8.39 7.04
C ARG A 15 2.84 -7.46 7.68
N SER A 16 2.54 -7.66 8.95
CA SER A 16 1.63 -6.80 9.70
C SER A 16 2.16 -5.35 9.78
N PRO A 17 1.26 -4.36 9.85
CA PRO A 17 1.67 -3.00 10.16
C PRO A 17 2.09 -2.88 11.63
N TYR A 18 2.88 -1.85 11.95
CA TYR A 18 3.24 -1.44 13.32
C TYR A 18 4.09 -2.40 14.16
N GLY A 19 4.43 -3.60 13.66
CA GLY A 19 5.36 -4.51 14.33
C GLY A 19 6.82 -4.33 13.91
N ASP A 20 7.04 -4.03 12.63
CA ASP A 20 8.35 -3.76 12.04
C ASP A 20 8.24 -2.68 10.94
N GLU A 21 9.35 -2.39 10.28
CA GLU A 21 9.47 -1.36 9.26
C GLU A 21 9.06 -1.81 7.86
N TYR A 22 8.86 -3.11 7.61
CA TYR A 22 8.71 -3.64 6.25
C TYR A 22 7.44 -3.13 5.56
N ALA A 23 6.31 -3.19 6.25
CA ALA A 23 5.04 -2.67 5.73
C ALA A 23 5.14 -1.17 5.45
N PHE A 24 5.78 -0.41 6.35
CA PHE A 24 5.93 1.04 6.19
C PHE A 24 6.85 1.41 5.03
N ASN A 25 7.97 0.73 4.87
CA ASN A 25 8.91 0.93 3.78
C ASN A 25 8.26 0.64 2.41
N ALA A 26 7.47 -0.44 2.32
CA ALA A 26 6.70 -0.73 1.12
C ALA A 26 5.71 0.40 0.79
N LEU A 27 4.97 0.91 1.77
CA LEU A 27 4.03 2.03 1.57
C LEU A 27 4.75 3.34 1.20
N ARG A 28 5.93 3.61 1.76
CA ARG A 28 6.75 4.77 1.34
C ARG A 28 7.21 4.64 -0.10
N PHE A 29 7.57 3.44 -0.55
CA PHE A 29 7.91 3.20 -1.94
C PHE A 29 6.71 3.41 -2.86
N VAL A 30 5.52 2.96 -2.46
CA VAL A 30 4.26 3.28 -3.16
C VAL A 30 4.07 4.80 -3.30
N THR A 31 4.29 5.58 -2.23
CA THR A 31 4.23 7.05 -2.31
C THR A 31 5.15 7.61 -3.40
N ALA A 32 6.40 7.15 -3.47
CA ALA A 32 7.34 7.61 -4.48
C ALA A 32 6.88 7.26 -5.91
N LEU A 33 6.37 6.04 -6.12
CA LEU A 33 5.84 5.60 -7.41
C LEU A 33 4.63 6.44 -7.86
N LEU A 34 3.73 6.77 -6.93
CA LEU A 34 2.57 7.62 -7.23
C LEU A 34 2.97 9.05 -7.59
N VAL A 35 3.99 9.62 -6.92
CA VAL A 35 4.57 10.92 -7.29
C VAL A 35 5.14 10.89 -8.72
N MET A 36 5.77 9.78 -9.11
CA MET A 36 6.26 9.55 -10.46
C MET A 36 5.14 9.20 -11.48
N LYS A 37 3.86 9.28 -11.08
CA LYS A 37 2.69 8.95 -11.90
C LYS A 37 2.70 7.50 -12.43
N VAL A 38 3.35 6.59 -11.72
CA VAL A 38 3.35 5.16 -12.04
C VAL A 38 2.03 4.54 -11.55
N LYS A 39 1.43 3.64 -12.35
CA LYS A 39 0.28 2.85 -11.92
C LYS A 39 0.73 1.79 -10.92
N VAL A 40 0.11 1.78 -9.75
CA VAL A 40 0.48 0.87 -8.65
C VAL A 40 -0.69 -0.01 -8.25
N ASN A 41 -0.41 -1.30 -8.12
CA ASN A 41 -1.28 -2.25 -7.44
C ASN A 41 -0.63 -2.64 -6.11
N ILE A 42 -1.40 -2.66 -5.04
CA ILE A 42 -0.96 -3.13 -3.72
C ILE A 42 -1.72 -4.42 -3.43
N PHE A 43 -0.98 -5.49 -3.18
CA PHE A 43 -1.54 -6.80 -2.89
C PHE A 43 -1.17 -7.23 -1.47
N LEU A 44 -2.17 -7.29 -0.59
CA LEU A 44 -2.00 -7.65 0.81
C LEU A 44 -2.25 -9.15 0.99
N LEU A 45 -1.31 -9.83 1.65
CA LEU A 45 -1.32 -11.27 1.90
C LEU A 45 -0.97 -11.57 3.35
N GLY A 46 -1.37 -12.74 3.87
CA GLY A 46 -1.00 -13.16 5.24
C GLY A 46 -1.29 -12.07 6.28
N ASP A 47 -0.32 -11.74 7.13
CA ASP A 47 -0.46 -10.67 8.13
C ASP A 47 -0.52 -9.27 7.51
N GLY A 48 -0.14 -9.11 6.25
CA GLY A 48 -0.26 -7.86 5.51
C GLY A 48 -1.69 -7.39 5.32
N VAL A 49 -2.70 -8.26 5.46
CA VAL A 49 -4.11 -7.84 5.39
C VAL A 49 -4.46 -6.83 6.49
N TYR A 50 -3.74 -6.85 7.63
CA TYR A 50 -3.96 -5.91 8.72
C TYR A 50 -3.58 -4.46 8.35
N VAL A 51 -2.81 -4.25 7.27
CA VAL A 51 -2.49 -2.92 6.72
C VAL A 51 -3.75 -2.16 6.32
N ALA A 52 -4.81 -2.84 5.89
CA ALA A 52 -6.07 -2.25 5.41
C ALA A 52 -7.23 -2.31 6.43
N VAL A 53 -6.94 -2.50 7.71
CA VAL A 53 -7.96 -2.42 8.77
C VAL A 53 -8.49 -0.98 8.88
N LYS A 54 -9.80 -0.84 9.08
CA LYS A 54 -10.46 0.46 9.30
C LYS A 54 -10.31 0.94 10.74
N ASN A 55 -10.35 2.25 10.94
CA ASN A 55 -10.28 2.90 12.26
C ASN A 55 -9.00 2.53 13.02
N GLN A 56 -7.85 2.57 12.34
CA GLN A 56 -6.58 2.19 12.96
C GLN A 56 -6.24 3.11 14.12
N LYS A 57 -5.77 2.50 15.21
CA LYS A 57 -5.21 3.20 16.37
C LYS A 57 -3.69 2.99 16.35
N PRO A 58 -2.93 3.79 15.58
CA PRO A 58 -1.49 3.62 15.49
C PRO A 58 -0.84 3.84 16.87
N PRO A 59 0.27 3.14 17.17
CA PRO A 59 1.10 3.45 18.33
C PRO A 59 1.53 4.92 18.35
N LYS A 60 1.78 5.45 19.55
CA LYS A 60 2.21 6.86 19.70
C LYS A 60 3.46 7.13 18.86
N GLY A 61 3.38 8.14 17.99
CA GLY A 61 4.48 8.54 17.10
C GLY A 61 4.55 7.77 15.78
N ALA A 62 3.75 6.71 15.59
CA ALA A 62 3.68 6.02 14.31
C ALA A 62 2.79 6.78 13.31
N THR A 63 3.14 6.70 12.03
CA THR A 63 2.31 7.25 10.95
C THR A 63 1.03 6.43 10.81
N ASN A 64 -0.10 7.12 10.62
CA ASN A 64 -1.38 6.46 10.35
C ASN A 64 -1.41 5.88 8.93
N ILE A 65 -1.34 4.55 8.83
CA ILE A 65 -1.34 3.82 7.56
C ILE A 65 -2.68 3.91 6.83
N GLU A 66 -3.81 3.92 7.56
CA GLU A 66 -5.14 4.09 6.95
C GLU A 66 -5.22 5.41 6.17
N ALA A 67 -4.71 6.50 6.74
CA ALA A 67 -4.64 7.80 6.06
C ALA A 67 -3.71 7.77 4.82
N MET A 68 -2.65 6.97 4.83
CA MET A 68 -1.81 6.76 3.64
C MET A 68 -2.58 6.02 2.54
N LEU A 69 -3.26 4.92 2.88
CA LEU A 69 -4.03 4.14 1.91
C LEU A 69 -5.14 4.96 1.26
N GLN A 70 -5.83 5.81 2.03
CA GLN A 70 -6.82 6.74 1.47
C GLN A 70 -6.22 7.65 0.40
N LYS A 71 -5.02 8.20 0.65
CA LYS A 71 -4.30 9.00 -0.35
C LYS A 71 -3.91 8.18 -1.58
N PHE A 72 -3.55 6.91 -1.41
CA PHE A 72 -3.19 6.04 -2.53
C PHE A 72 -4.39 5.74 -3.43
N ILE A 73 -5.56 5.48 -2.85
CA ILE A 73 -6.81 5.28 -3.59
C ILE A 73 -7.19 6.53 -4.39
N ILE A 74 -7.08 7.73 -3.79
CA ILE A 74 -7.31 9.01 -4.49
C ILE A 74 -6.35 9.15 -5.69
N ASN A 75 -5.11 8.71 -5.56
CA ASN A 75 -4.10 8.69 -6.62
C ASN A 75 -4.20 7.46 -7.54
N ARG A 76 -5.35 6.77 -7.56
CA ARG A 76 -5.69 5.65 -8.45
C ARG A 76 -4.80 4.40 -8.25
N ALA A 77 -4.24 4.21 -7.07
CA ALA A 77 -3.69 2.91 -6.70
C ALA A 77 -4.82 1.91 -6.44
N GLU A 78 -4.67 0.68 -6.94
CA GLU A 78 -5.59 -0.41 -6.60
C GLU A 78 -5.07 -1.15 -5.36
N ILE A 79 -5.93 -1.40 -4.39
CA ILE A 79 -5.58 -2.19 -3.20
C ILE A 79 -6.44 -3.45 -3.23
N LYS A 80 -5.78 -4.60 -3.20
CA LYS A 80 -6.40 -5.93 -3.18
C LYS A 80 -5.83 -6.69 -2.00
N PHE A 81 -6.64 -7.53 -1.39
CA PHE A 81 -6.21 -8.36 -0.27
C PHE A 81 -6.78 -9.76 -0.43
N LEU A 82 -5.95 -10.77 -0.16
CA LEU A 82 -6.41 -12.14 -0.07
C LEU A 82 -6.69 -12.46 1.39
N SER A 83 -7.95 -12.28 1.79
CA SER A 83 -8.42 -12.77 3.09
C SER A 83 -9.03 -14.14 2.88
N LYS A 84 -8.42 -15.20 3.43
CA LYS A 84 -9.15 -16.45 3.73
C LYS A 84 -10.07 -16.16 4.91
N ARG A 85 -11.25 -15.60 4.64
CA ARG A 85 -12.41 -15.79 5.51
C ARG A 85 -13.35 -16.74 4.81
#